data_AF-A0A963IGA8-F1
#
_entry.id   AF-A0A963IGA8-F1
#
_cell.length_a   1.000
_cell.length_b   1.000
_cell.length_c   1.000
_cell.angle_alpha   90.00
_cell.angle_beta   90.00
_cell.angle_gamma   90.00
#
_symmetry.space_group_name_H-M   'P 1'
#
loop_
_entity.id
_entity.type
_entity.pdbx_description
1 polymer ?
#
loop_
_entity_poly.entity_id
_entity_poly.type
_entity_poly.pdbx_seq_one_letter_code
_entity_poly.pdbx_strand_id
1 'polypeptide(L)'
;MDSTDAPQTDAGPMLDPVKIAAPWMDERSHAMLREFFRVGVKSRCVLVEPERAQAILIDLDRGEATRRLQEARERWPNVPIIELSVNHTNEALFVRKPLRASGMARALLSVRRRLRLSDDPVAAAVTEPPADAPPPPPRDAELDDETASVLVGTANDVAPRDSTTWARAWYAPEDFLQGHLQRTAAEADATGRAMSMSGVWGTWIIPPGNGAIHVDMADRQLRSLCVVSMAAKEVRIAPVDADIDITCAPDFTPRDALLWKVALWTARGRVPRGTPLDQPVYLQHWPDLNALAPLPHALRIAALWLNHPLSLLALAERLGLPQRNVFALYTGCAVLGLAGPARRAADTLVEAPAVTPSGMRALISRLGGRLGLGAGSLPESAM
;
A
#
# COMPACT_ATOMS: atom_id res chain seq x y z
N MET A 1 29.09 -50.91 -5.01
CA MET A 1 27.67 -50.60 -4.76
C MET A 1 27.62 -49.10 -4.50
N ASP A 2 27.59 -48.35 -5.61
CA ASP A 2 27.51 -46.89 -5.60
C ASP A 2 26.05 -46.51 -5.34
N SER A 3 25.79 -45.77 -4.27
CA SER A 3 24.48 -45.18 -3.98
C SER A 3 24.59 -43.68 -4.21
N THR A 4 24.14 -43.25 -5.38
CA THR A 4 24.04 -41.85 -5.76
C THR A 4 22.87 -41.21 -5.02
N ASP A 5 23.20 -40.31 -4.09
CA ASP A 5 22.25 -39.44 -3.41
C ASP A 5 21.73 -38.39 -4.41
N ALA A 6 20.42 -38.38 -4.66
CA ALA A 6 19.77 -37.40 -5.52
C ALA A 6 19.22 -36.26 -4.66
N PRO A 7 19.54 -34.99 -4.97
CA PRO A 7 19.10 -33.87 -4.14
C PRO A 7 17.58 -33.69 -4.24
N GLN A 8 16.90 -33.86 -3.11
CA GLN A 8 15.51 -33.46 -2.94
C GLN A 8 15.40 -31.94 -3.17
N THR A 9 14.68 -31.56 -4.22
CA THR A 9 14.36 -30.17 -4.52
C THR A 9 13.22 -29.73 -3.61
N ASP A 10 13.55 -28.93 -2.60
CA ASP A 10 12.61 -28.32 -1.66
C ASP A 10 11.69 -27.33 -2.41
N ALA A 11 10.47 -27.77 -2.70
CA ALA A 11 9.44 -26.96 -3.33
C ALA A 11 8.66 -26.22 -2.24
N GLY A 12 8.98 -24.94 -2.05
CA GLY A 12 8.22 -24.05 -1.16
C GLY A 12 6.71 -24.01 -1.47
N PRO A 13 5.87 -23.52 -0.54
CA PRO A 13 4.42 -23.70 -0.60
C PRO A 13 3.83 -23.10 -1.88
N MET A 14 3.36 -23.98 -2.77
CA MET A 14 2.63 -23.61 -3.98
C MET A 14 1.28 -23.02 -3.59
N LEU A 15 1.07 -21.73 -3.86
CA LEU A 15 -0.24 -21.08 -3.73
C LEU A 15 -1.30 -21.83 -4.54
N ASP A 16 -2.45 -22.10 -3.93
CA ASP A 16 -3.56 -22.83 -4.57
C ASP A 16 -3.91 -22.27 -5.96
N PRO A 17 -4.08 -23.14 -6.97
CA PRO A 17 -4.34 -22.70 -8.32
C PRO A 17 -5.69 -21.98 -8.41
N VAL A 18 -5.70 -20.84 -9.10
CA VAL A 18 -6.95 -20.08 -9.34
C VAL A 18 -7.87 -20.90 -10.23
N LYS A 19 -9.12 -21.10 -9.79
CA LYS A 19 -10.14 -21.85 -10.52
C LYS A 19 -10.81 -20.93 -11.55
N ILE A 20 -10.68 -21.24 -12.84
CA ILE A 20 -11.23 -20.43 -13.93
C ILE A 20 -12.26 -21.24 -14.70
N ALA A 21 -13.39 -20.65 -15.06
CA ALA A 21 -14.31 -21.25 -16.02
C ALA A 21 -14.33 -20.45 -17.33
N ALA A 22 -14.54 -21.16 -18.44
CA ALA A 22 -14.67 -20.58 -19.78
C ALA A 22 -15.94 -21.13 -20.46
N PRO A 23 -17.14 -20.75 -20.00
CA PRO A 23 -18.39 -21.44 -20.31
C PRO A 23 -18.83 -21.35 -21.78
N TRP A 24 -18.32 -20.36 -22.52
CA TRP A 24 -18.65 -20.15 -23.93
C TRP A 24 -17.55 -20.57 -24.91
N MET A 25 -16.52 -21.27 -24.44
CA MET A 25 -15.42 -21.77 -25.28
C MET A 25 -15.63 -23.26 -25.61
N ASP A 26 -15.26 -23.65 -26.83
CA ASP A 26 -15.38 -25.04 -27.29
C ASP A 26 -14.29 -25.97 -26.69
N GLU A 27 -14.49 -27.28 -26.81
CA GLU A 27 -13.57 -28.28 -26.24
C GLU A 27 -12.13 -28.14 -26.78
N ARG A 28 -11.99 -27.72 -28.04
CA ARG A 28 -10.69 -27.44 -28.65
C ARG A 28 -9.98 -26.28 -27.94
N SER A 29 -10.69 -25.20 -27.65
CA SER A 29 -10.16 -24.05 -26.95
C SER A 29 -9.87 -24.37 -25.48
N HIS A 30 -10.68 -25.21 -24.83
CA HIS A 30 -10.40 -25.74 -23.49
C HIS A 30 -9.12 -26.57 -23.46
N ALA A 31 -8.90 -27.48 -24.43
CA ALA A 31 -7.68 -28.27 -24.50
C ALA A 31 -6.42 -27.40 -24.62
N MET A 32 -6.47 -26.36 -25.46
CA MET A 32 -5.40 -25.38 -25.60
C MET A 32 -5.14 -24.61 -24.29
N LEU A 33 -6.21 -24.17 -23.60
CA LEU A 33 -6.10 -23.48 -22.31
C LEU A 33 -5.52 -24.38 -21.23
N ARG A 34 -5.93 -25.65 -21.14
CA ARG A 34 -5.40 -26.63 -20.17
C ARG A 34 -3.89 -26.80 -20.35
N GLU A 35 -3.42 -26.93 -21.60
CA GLU A 35 -1.99 -27.07 -21.88
C GLU A 35 -1.22 -25.78 -21.58
N PHE A 36 -1.77 -24.62 -21.97
CA PHE A 36 -1.20 -23.32 -21.64
C PHE A 36 -1.15 -23.06 -20.12
N PHE A 37 -2.15 -23.52 -19.36
CA PHE A 37 -2.18 -23.40 -17.90
C PHE A 37 -1.09 -24.26 -17.25
N ARG A 38 -0.94 -25.50 -17.73
CA ARG A 38 0.07 -26.44 -17.25
C ARG A 38 1.50 -25.95 -17.55
N VAL A 39 1.78 -25.59 -18.80
CA VAL A 39 3.13 -25.26 -19.27
C VAL A 39 3.44 -23.77 -19.18
N GLY A 40 2.55 -22.93 -19.74
CA GLY A 40 2.77 -21.49 -19.85
C GLY A 40 2.73 -20.77 -18.52
N VAL A 41 1.83 -21.13 -17.61
CA VAL A 41 1.71 -20.50 -16.27
C VAL A 41 1.98 -21.46 -15.12
N LYS A 42 2.67 -22.58 -15.37
CA LYS A 42 3.15 -23.54 -14.35
C LYS A 42 2.06 -23.97 -13.35
N SER A 43 0.86 -24.27 -13.86
CA SER A 43 -0.30 -24.72 -13.08
C SER A 43 -0.79 -23.72 -12.02
N ARG A 44 -0.55 -22.42 -12.20
CA ARG A 44 -1.07 -21.37 -11.29
C ARG A 44 -2.57 -21.11 -11.42
N CYS A 45 -3.20 -21.67 -12.45
CA CYS A 45 -4.64 -21.71 -12.62
C CYS A 45 -5.08 -23.03 -13.23
N VAL A 46 -6.35 -23.37 -13.05
CA VAL A 46 -6.98 -24.59 -13.55
C VAL A 46 -8.34 -24.28 -14.14
N LEU A 47 -8.71 -25.01 -15.19
CA LEU A 47 -10.04 -24.92 -15.78
C LEU A 47 -11.03 -25.77 -14.97
N VAL A 48 -12.16 -25.20 -14.58
CA VAL A 48 -13.23 -25.85 -13.80
C VAL A 48 -14.61 -25.51 -14.37
N GLU A 49 -15.62 -26.21 -13.87
CA GLU A 49 -17.02 -25.84 -14.11
C GLU A 49 -17.38 -24.48 -13.49
N PRO A 50 -18.30 -23.70 -14.10
CA PRO A 50 -18.63 -22.34 -13.68
C PRO A 50 -19.06 -22.21 -12.22
N GLU A 51 -19.72 -23.22 -11.66
CA GLU A 51 -20.20 -23.23 -10.27
C GLU A 51 -19.05 -23.27 -9.25
N ARG A 52 -17.86 -23.71 -9.67
CA ARG A 52 -16.66 -23.79 -8.82
C ARG A 52 -15.62 -22.73 -9.19
N ALA A 53 -15.96 -21.83 -10.11
CA ALA A 53 -15.05 -20.86 -10.67
C ALA A 53 -14.85 -19.65 -9.75
N GLN A 54 -13.60 -19.23 -9.64
CA GLN A 54 -13.19 -18.01 -8.97
C GLN A 54 -12.99 -16.85 -9.96
N ALA A 55 -12.95 -17.14 -11.27
CA ALA A 55 -12.98 -16.16 -12.34
C ALA A 55 -13.64 -16.76 -13.59
N ILE A 56 -14.32 -15.93 -14.37
CA ILE A 56 -14.90 -16.30 -15.67
C ILE A 56 -14.04 -15.72 -16.79
N LEU A 57 -13.59 -16.56 -17.72
CA LEU A 57 -12.82 -16.16 -18.90
C LEU A 57 -13.75 -15.99 -20.10
N ILE A 58 -13.74 -14.81 -20.71
CA ILE A 58 -14.59 -14.49 -21.87
C ILE A 58 -13.73 -14.06 -23.06
N ASP A 59 -13.93 -14.72 -24.19
CA ASP A 59 -13.40 -14.30 -25.49
C ASP A 59 -14.31 -13.25 -26.12
N LEU A 60 -13.82 -12.01 -26.20
CA LEU A 60 -14.56 -10.87 -26.75
C LEU A 60 -14.46 -10.75 -28.28
N ASP A 61 -13.52 -11.45 -28.93
CA ASP A 61 -13.38 -11.38 -30.40
C ASP A 61 -14.24 -12.42 -31.12
N ARG A 62 -14.94 -13.28 -30.37
CA ARG A 62 -15.75 -14.38 -30.91
C ARG A 62 -17.22 -14.24 -30.54
N GLY A 63 -18.09 -14.22 -31.55
CA GLY A 63 -19.55 -14.34 -31.37
C GLY A 63 -20.18 -13.15 -30.63
N GLU A 64 -21.23 -13.42 -29.85
CA GLU A 64 -22.03 -12.42 -29.13
C GLU A 64 -21.38 -11.99 -27.79
N ALA A 65 -20.18 -11.41 -27.85
CA ALA A 65 -19.39 -11.01 -26.68
C ALA A 65 -20.18 -10.14 -25.68
N THR A 66 -20.94 -9.15 -26.18
CA THR A 66 -21.77 -8.26 -25.34
C THR A 66 -22.84 -9.02 -24.57
N ARG A 67 -23.54 -9.97 -25.24
CA ARG A 67 -24.56 -10.80 -24.57
C ARG A 67 -23.93 -11.71 -23.52
N ARG A 68 -22.77 -12.31 -23.82
CA ARG A 68 -22.05 -13.17 -22.87
C ARG A 68 -21.56 -12.41 -21.65
N LEU A 69 -21.07 -11.19 -21.84
CA LEU A 69 -20.65 -10.32 -20.72
C LEU A 69 -21.84 -9.95 -19.83
N GLN A 70 -22.98 -9.65 -20.43
CA GLN A 70 -24.21 -9.37 -19.69
C GLN A 70 -24.70 -10.63 -18.93
N GLU A 71 -24.77 -11.77 -19.60
CA GLU A 71 -25.16 -13.06 -18.99
C GLU A 71 -24.21 -13.44 -17.85
N ALA A 72 -22.89 -13.22 -18.00
CA ALA A 72 -21.92 -13.45 -16.94
C ALA A 72 -22.18 -12.58 -15.71
N ARG A 73 -22.47 -11.29 -15.91
CA ARG A 73 -22.75 -10.34 -14.82
C ARG A 73 -24.06 -10.65 -14.09
N GLU A 74 -25.06 -11.15 -14.81
CA GLU A 74 -26.35 -11.57 -14.23
C GLU A 74 -26.22 -12.88 -13.46
N ARG A 75 -25.48 -13.86 -14.00
CA ARG A 75 -25.38 -15.22 -13.46
C ARG A 75 -24.32 -15.37 -12.37
N TRP A 76 -23.24 -14.59 -12.43
CA TRP A 76 -22.14 -14.61 -11.47
C TRP A 76 -21.70 -13.19 -11.06
N PRO A 77 -22.57 -12.42 -10.37
CA PRO A 77 -22.33 -11.00 -10.09
C PRO A 77 -21.08 -10.73 -9.24
N ASN A 78 -20.66 -11.69 -8.42
CA ASN A 78 -19.51 -11.56 -7.52
C ASN A 78 -18.24 -12.25 -8.04
N VAL A 79 -18.28 -12.86 -9.24
CA VAL A 79 -17.13 -13.55 -9.82
C VAL A 79 -16.44 -12.63 -10.83
N PRO A 80 -15.14 -12.33 -10.67
CA PRO A 80 -14.42 -11.47 -11.60
C PRO A 80 -14.36 -12.07 -13.01
N ILE A 81 -14.51 -11.21 -14.01
CA ILE A 81 -14.48 -11.58 -15.42
C ILE A 81 -13.12 -11.20 -16.00
N ILE A 82 -12.41 -12.17 -16.58
CA ILE A 82 -11.18 -11.98 -17.35
C ILE A 82 -11.57 -11.90 -18.83
N GLU A 83 -11.23 -10.79 -19.47
CA GLU A 83 -11.56 -10.51 -20.87
C GLU A 83 -10.39 -10.83 -21.79
N LEU A 84 -10.63 -11.62 -22.84
CA LEU A 84 -9.68 -11.93 -23.90
C LEU A 84 -10.05 -11.20 -25.19
N SER A 85 -9.19 -10.30 -25.67
CA SER A 85 -9.38 -9.66 -26.98
C SER A 85 -8.07 -9.40 -27.71
N VAL A 86 -8.14 -9.22 -29.03
CA VAL A 86 -7.08 -8.61 -29.85
C VAL A 86 -7.04 -7.08 -29.67
N ASN A 87 -8.16 -6.45 -29.31
CA ASN A 87 -8.28 -5.01 -29.09
C ASN A 87 -7.86 -4.66 -27.66
N HIS A 88 -6.88 -3.77 -27.53
CA HIS A 88 -6.17 -3.55 -26.28
C HIS A 88 -6.84 -2.48 -25.40
N THR A 89 -7.44 -2.90 -24.28
CA THR A 89 -7.69 -2.03 -23.12
C THR A 89 -6.69 -2.40 -22.02
N ASN A 90 -6.11 -1.41 -21.34
CA ASN A 90 -5.05 -1.63 -20.34
C ASN A 90 -5.63 -1.88 -18.93
N GLU A 91 -6.70 -2.67 -18.86
CA GLU A 91 -7.39 -2.98 -17.60
C GLU A 91 -6.79 -4.22 -16.91
N ALA A 92 -6.92 -4.26 -15.58
CA ALA A 92 -6.28 -5.28 -14.74
C ALA A 92 -6.79 -6.72 -15.00
N LEU A 93 -8.02 -6.88 -15.50
CA LEU A 93 -8.61 -8.17 -15.85
C LEU A 93 -8.68 -8.40 -17.38
N PHE A 94 -7.79 -7.76 -18.13
CA PHE A 94 -7.68 -7.95 -19.56
C PHE A 94 -6.44 -8.78 -19.93
N VAL A 95 -6.62 -9.75 -20.84
CA VAL A 95 -5.56 -10.59 -21.40
C VAL A 95 -5.57 -10.49 -22.92
N ARG A 96 -4.52 -9.90 -23.49
CA ARG A 96 -4.38 -9.75 -24.95
C ARG A 96 -4.15 -11.10 -25.61
N LYS A 97 -4.71 -11.29 -26.82
CA LYS A 97 -4.33 -12.39 -27.71
C LYS A 97 -3.11 -12.03 -28.58
N PRO A 98 -2.16 -12.94 -28.82
CA PRO A 98 -2.14 -14.34 -28.38
C PRO A 98 -1.91 -14.48 -26.86
N LEU A 99 -2.48 -15.53 -26.26
CA LEU A 99 -2.35 -15.83 -24.83
C LEU A 99 -0.87 -15.95 -24.43
N ARG A 100 -0.37 -14.98 -23.68
CA ARG A 100 0.98 -14.96 -23.11
C ARG A 100 0.94 -15.24 -21.62
N ALA A 101 1.94 -15.98 -21.13
CA ALA A 101 2.06 -16.34 -19.72
C ALA A 101 2.01 -15.12 -18.79
N SER A 102 2.66 -14.02 -19.20
CA SER A 102 2.71 -12.75 -18.46
C SER A 102 1.34 -12.07 -18.34
N GLY A 103 0.61 -11.96 -19.46
CA GLY A 103 -0.74 -11.38 -19.48
C GLY A 103 -1.71 -12.16 -18.61
N MET A 104 -1.66 -13.50 -18.68
CA MET A 104 -2.46 -14.36 -17.81
C MET A 104 -2.06 -14.20 -16.34
N ALA A 105 -0.77 -14.23 -16.01
CA ALA A 105 -0.29 -14.05 -14.64
C ALA A 105 -0.78 -12.75 -14.00
N ARG A 106 -0.83 -11.64 -14.77
CA ARG A 106 -1.41 -10.36 -14.33
C ARG A 106 -2.88 -10.50 -13.96
N ALA A 107 -3.69 -11.08 -14.85
CA ALA A 107 -5.11 -11.31 -14.58
C ALA A 107 -5.34 -12.21 -13.36
N LEU A 108 -4.52 -13.26 -13.18
CA LEU A 108 -4.58 -14.14 -12.01
C LEU A 108 -4.28 -13.40 -10.69
N LEU A 109 -3.30 -12.50 -10.68
CA LEU A 109 -2.98 -11.68 -9.51
C LEU A 109 -4.14 -10.74 -9.16
N SER A 110 -4.77 -10.13 -10.15
CA SER A 110 -5.95 -9.27 -9.96
C SER A 110 -7.16 -10.05 -9.45
N VAL A 111 -7.39 -11.28 -9.95
CA VAL A 111 -8.41 -12.19 -9.41
C VAL A 111 -8.10 -12.54 -7.96
N ARG A 112 -6.88 -12.96 -7.65
CA ARG A 112 -6.48 -13.31 -6.26
C ARG A 112 -6.66 -12.14 -5.29
N ARG A 113 -6.39 -10.92 -5.73
CA ARG A 113 -6.64 -9.72 -4.93
C ARG A 113 -8.14 -9.53 -4.65
N ARG A 114 -8.98 -9.69 -5.67
CA ARG A 114 -10.44 -9.60 -5.50
C ARG A 114 -10.97 -10.72 -4.61
N LEU A 115 -10.49 -11.95 -4.76
CA LEU A 115 -10.86 -13.05 -3.86
C LEU A 115 -10.47 -12.74 -2.43
N ARG A 116 -9.27 -12.24 -2.17
CA ARG A 116 -8.85 -11.81 -0.81
C ARG A 116 -9.72 -10.68 -0.25
N LEU A 117 -10.16 -9.74 -1.08
CA LEU A 117 -11.06 -8.65 -0.69
C LEU A 117 -12.52 -9.12 -0.50
N SER A 118 -12.93 -10.20 -1.18
CA SER A 118 -14.25 -10.83 -1.03
C SER A 118 -14.29 -11.86 0.12
N ASP A 119 -13.14 -12.44 0.45
CA ASP A 119 -12.94 -13.39 1.54
C ASP A 119 -12.76 -12.68 2.90
N ASP A 120 -12.78 -11.34 2.95
CA ASP A 120 -12.73 -10.55 4.18
C ASP A 120 -14.01 -10.78 5.01
N PRO A 121 -13.96 -11.55 6.11
CA PRO A 121 -15.11 -11.80 6.96
C PRO A 121 -15.08 -10.76 8.10
N VAL A 122 -15.14 -9.46 7.77
CA VAL A 122 -15.03 -8.39 8.80
C VAL A 122 -16.40 -7.84 9.22
N ALA A 123 -17.49 -8.52 8.88
CA ALA A 123 -18.82 -8.20 9.42
C ALA A 123 -19.51 -9.33 10.21
N ALA A 124 -18.92 -10.54 10.32
CA ALA A 124 -19.65 -11.67 10.92
C ALA A 124 -18.86 -12.63 11.84
N ALA A 125 -17.56 -12.40 12.11
CA ALA A 125 -16.80 -13.31 12.97
C ALA A 125 -16.09 -12.56 14.11
N VAL A 126 -16.88 -11.99 15.03
CA VAL A 126 -16.47 -11.90 16.43
C VAL A 126 -16.89 -13.22 17.07
N THR A 127 -16.07 -14.24 16.90
CA THR A 127 -16.06 -15.38 17.80
C THR A 127 -14.61 -15.78 18.01
N GLU A 128 -14.25 -15.95 19.28
CA GLU A 128 -12.91 -16.23 19.77
C GLU A 128 -12.17 -17.31 18.95
N PRO A 129 -10.84 -17.18 18.79
CA PRO A 129 -10.06 -18.20 18.08
C PRO A 129 -10.10 -19.54 18.84
N PRO A 130 -10.13 -20.69 18.14
CA PRO A 130 -9.97 -22.00 18.76
C PRO A 130 -8.58 -22.12 19.38
N ALA A 131 -8.55 -22.51 20.65
CA ALA A 131 -7.41 -22.41 21.56
C ALA A 131 -6.24 -23.38 21.32
N ASP A 132 -6.14 -24.08 20.18
CA ASP A 132 -5.24 -25.24 20.09
C ASP A 132 -4.49 -25.44 18.77
N ALA A 133 -4.37 -24.42 17.94
CA ALA A 133 -3.42 -24.43 16.81
C ALA A 133 -2.19 -23.57 17.17
N PRO A 134 -0.96 -24.12 17.14
CA PRO A 134 0.23 -23.30 17.32
C PRO A 134 0.26 -22.25 16.20
N PRO A 135 0.35 -20.95 16.52
CA PRO A 135 0.43 -19.91 15.51
C PRO A 135 1.64 -20.17 14.61
N PRO A 136 1.54 -20.00 13.28
CA PRO A 136 2.73 -19.98 12.44
C PRO A 136 3.69 -18.92 12.99
N PRO A 137 5.01 -19.18 13.04
CA PRO A 137 5.96 -18.23 13.58
C PRO A 137 5.76 -16.89 12.84
N PRO A 138 5.61 -15.76 13.55
CA PRO A 138 5.49 -14.47 12.89
C PRO A 138 6.72 -14.28 12.01
N ARG A 139 6.54 -13.87 10.75
CA ARG A 139 7.66 -13.52 9.84
C ARG A 139 8.52 -12.35 10.35
N ASP A 140 8.08 -11.69 11.42
CA ASP A 140 8.82 -10.69 12.19
C ASP A 140 9.83 -11.32 13.18
N ALA A 141 9.88 -12.65 13.30
CA ALA A 141 10.81 -13.37 14.15
C ALA A 141 12.25 -13.19 13.62
N GLU A 142 12.99 -12.33 14.33
CA GLU A 142 14.43 -12.14 14.24
C GLU A 142 14.95 -11.61 12.89
N LEU A 143 14.42 -10.47 12.44
CA LEU A 143 15.28 -9.59 11.65
C LEU A 143 16.50 -9.25 12.50
N ASP A 144 17.70 -9.44 11.95
CA ASP A 144 18.91 -8.98 12.63
C ASP A 144 18.89 -7.45 12.81
N ASP A 145 19.61 -6.99 13.83
CA ASP A 145 19.63 -5.56 14.21
C ASP A 145 20.13 -4.67 13.06
N GLU A 146 20.99 -5.18 12.18
CA GLU A 146 21.51 -4.46 11.02
C GLU A 146 20.40 -4.21 9.98
N THR A 147 19.67 -5.25 9.61
CA THR A 147 18.56 -5.19 8.64
C THR A 147 17.41 -4.35 9.19
N ALA A 148 17.09 -4.50 10.48
CA ALA A 148 16.12 -3.66 11.15
C ALA A 148 16.52 -2.18 11.09
N SER A 149 17.76 -1.86 11.45
CA SER A 149 18.33 -0.50 11.42
C SER A 149 18.31 0.14 10.02
N VAL A 150 18.47 -0.65 8.96
CA VAL A 150 18.35 -0.15 7.57
C VAL A 150 16.93 0.32 7.25
N LEU A 151 15.90 -0.32 7.79
CA LEU A 151 14.49 -0.02 7.51
C LEU A 151 13.92 1.06 8.44
N VAL A 152 14.23 0.98 9.73
CA VAL A 152 13.66 1.87 10.76
C VAL A 152 14.62 2.96 11.22
N GLY A 153 15.88 2.93 10.79
CA GLY A 153 16.90 3.89 11.22
C GLY A 153 17.36 3.68 12.67
N THR A 154 18.21 4.61 13.13
CA THR A 154 18.82 4.59 14.46
C THR A 154 18.54 5.85 15.27
N ALA A 155 17.67 6.73 14.77
CA ALA A 155 17.33 7.96 15.47
C ALA A 155 16.73 7.67 16.86
N ASN A 156 17.06 8.56 17.81
CA ASN A 156 16.44 8.57 19.12
C ASN A 156 15.02 9.12 19.04
N ASP A 157 14.18 8.65 19.95
CA ASP A 157 12.80 9.09 20.11
C ASP A 157 12.70 10.60 20.37
N VAL A 158 11.63 11.22 19.86
CA VAL A 158 11.33 12.63 20.14
C VAL A 158 10.54 12.75 21.44
N ALA A 159 10.67 13.90 22.11
CA ALA A 159 9.99 14.13 23.37
C ALA A 159 8.49 14.40 23.12
N PRO A 160 7.56 13.60 23.68
CA PRO A 160 6.12 13.74 23.38
C PRO A 160 5.52 15.07 23.83
N ARG A 161 6.12 15.74 24.82
CA ARG A 161 5.63 17.02 25.38
C ARG A 161 6.44 18.22 24.94
N ASP A 162 7.45 18.02 24.09
CA ASP A 162 8.29 19.09 23.57
C ASP A 162 8.34 19.03 22.04
N SER A 163 7.42 19.80 21.44
CA SER A 163 7.24 19.90 19.99
C SER A 163 8.45 20.49 19.26
N THR A 164 9.40 21.12 19.97
CA THR A 164 10.61 21.65 19.34
C THR A 164 11.52 20.53 18.80
N THR A 165 11.42 19.34 19.38
CA THR A 165 12.21 18.17 18.98
C THR A 165 11.62 17.43 17.78
N TRP A 166 10.34 17.68 17.44
CA TRP A 166 9.61 16.92 16.43
C TRP A 166 10.10 17.16 15.01
N ALA A 167 10.81 18.28 14.76
CA ALA A 167 11.49 18.54 13.50
C ALA A 167 12.34 17.35 13.02
N ARG A 168 12.93 16.60 13.97
CA ARG A 168 13.76 15.41 13.69
C ARG A 168 12.96 14.18 13.27
N ALA A 169 11.69 14.10 13.64
CA ALA A 169 10.78 13.02 13.26
C ALA A 169 10.22 13.21 11.85
N TRP A 170 10.33 14.41 11.26
CA TRP A 170 9.81 14.70 9.92
C TRP A 170 10.88 14.61 8.82
N TYR A 171 10.43 14.27 7.62
CA TYR A 171 11.20 14.43 6.37
C TYR A 171 10.27 14.87 5.24
N ALA A 172 10.81 15.37 4.13
CA ALA A 172 10.03 15.79 2.96
C ALA A 172 10.18 14.76 1.84
N PRO A 173 9.21 13.84 1.64
CA PRO A 173 9.29 12.82 0.59
C PRO A 173 9.52 13.39 -0.82
N GLU A 174 8.96 14.57 -1.10
CA GLU A 174 9.04 15.29 -2.36
C GLU A 174 10.48 15.62 -2.80
N ASP A 175 11.39 15.71 -1.83
CA ASP A 175 12.80 16.02 -2.06
C ASP A 175 13.63 14.76 -2.38
N PHE A 176 13.03 13.57 -2.45
CA PHE A 176 13.73 12.29 -2.65
C PHE A 176 13.10 11.45 -3.76
N LEU A 177 13.77 10.36 -4.13
CA LEU A 177 13.24 9.35 -5.05
C LEU A 177 11.80 8.92 -4.72
N GLN A 178 11.48 8.80 -3.42
CA GLN A 178 10.14 8.45 -2.95
C GLN A 178 9.05 9.36 -3.54
N GLY A 179 9.17 10.67 -3.37
CA GLY A 179 8.15 11.62 -3.84
C GLY A 179 8.04 11.66 -5.35
N HIS A 180 9.15 11.52 -6.08
CA HIS A 180 9.16 11.42 -7.54
C HIS A 180 8.43 10.15 -8.03
N LEU A 181 8.69 9.01 -7.38
CA LEU A 181 8.04 7.73 -7.68
C LEU A 181 6.53 7.78 -7.38
N GLN A 182 6.12 8.34 -6.24
CA GLN A 182 4.71 8.51 -5.88
C GLN A 182 3.97 9.42 -6.87
N ARG A 183 4.56 10.55 -7.26
CA ARG A 183 3.95 11.46 -8.24
C ARG A 183 3.77 10.79 -9.60
N THR A 184 4.79 10.06 -10.05
CA THR A 184 4.71 9.36 -11.34
C THR A 184 3.68 8.23 -11.30
N ALA A 185 3.58 7.50 -10.19
CA ALA A 185 2.55 6.47 -9.99
C ALA A 185 1.14 7.07 -9.99
N ALA A 186 0.93 8.20 -9.30
CA ALA A 186 -0.35 8.90 -9.29
C ALA A 186 -0.75 9.41 -10.69
N GLU A 187 0.21 9.91 -11.47
CA GLU A 187 -0.03 10.34 -12.85
C GLU A 187 -0.35 9.16 -13.78
N ALA A 188 0.32 8.02 -13.61
CA ALA A 188 0.00 6.80 -14.32
C ALA A 188 -1.43 6.32 -14.01
N ASP A 189 -1.82 6.36 -12.75
CA ASP A 189 -3.17 5.97 -12.31
C ASP A 189 -4.24 6.93 -12.83
N ALA A 190 -3.99 8.24 -12.76
CA ALA A 190 -4.93 9.26 -13.22
C ALA A 190 -5.17 9.22 -14.73
N THR A 191 -4.13 8.90 -15.51
CA THR A 191 -4.21 8.83 -16.97
C THR A 191 -4.56 7.44 -17.50
N GLY A 192 -4.46 6.40 -16.67
CA GLY A 192 -4.56 5.01 -17.10
C GLY A 192 -3.42 4.57 -18.04
N ARG A 193 -2.34 5.36 -18.15
CA ARG A 193 -1.21 5.14 -19.05
C ARG A 193 0.07 4.91 -18.26
N ALA A 194 0.99 4.13 -18.81
CA ALA A 194 2.32 4.00 -18.21
C ALA A 194 3.09 5.31 -18.36
N MET A 195 3.89 5.63 -17.35
CA MET A 195 4.73 6.82 -17.29
C MET A 195 6.19 6.40 -17.18
N SER A 196 7.08 7.10 -17.86
CA SER A 196 8.52 6.94 -17.69
C SER A 196 9.02 7.95 -16.66
N MET A 197 9.92 7.49 -15.79
CA MET A 197 10.61 8.32 -14.82
C MET A 197 12.11 8.16 -15.02
N SER A 198 12.76 9.22 -15.51
CA SER A 198 14.18 9.23 -15.80
C SER A 198 14.96 10.13 -14.84
N GLY A 199 16.13 9.68 -14.42
CA GLY A 199 17.06 10.42 -13.57
C GLY A 199 18.48 9.84 -13.65
N VAL A 200 19.27 10.06 -12.60
CA VAL A 200 20.65 9.51 -12.49
C VAL A 200 20.71 7.98 -12.48
N TRP A 201 19.59 7.31 -12.20
CA TRP A 201 19.42 5.85 -12.23
C TRP A 201 19.10 5.28 -13.62
N GLY A 202 18.99 6.11 -14.64
CA GLY A 202 18.41 5.70 -15.92
C GLY A 202 16.91 5.95 -15.95
N THR A 203 16.15 5.05 -16.58
CA THR A 203 14.71 5.22 -16.82
C THR A 203 13.93 4.04 -16.27
N TRP A 204 12.92 4.31 -15.46
CA TRP A 204 11.93 3.32 -15.02
C TRP A 204 10.60 3.56 -15.70
N ILE A 205 9.91 2.48 -16.03
CA ILE A 205 8.54 2.55 -16.54
C ILE A 205 7.59 2.16 -15.43
N ILE A 206 6.65 3.04 -15.13
CA ILE A 206 5.71 2.95 -14.03
C ILE A 206 4.32 2.73 -14.63
N PRO A 207 3.77 1.51 -14.55
CA PRO A 207 2.44 1.21 -15.06
C PRO A 207 1.33 1.78 -14.15
N PRO A 208 0.10 1.92 -14.68
CA PRO A 208 -1.09 2.18 -13.86
C PRO A 208 -1.42 0.97 -12.97
N GLY A 209 -2.01 1.24 -11.81
CA GLY A 209 -2.25 0.27 -10.74
C GLY A 209 -0.96 -0.33 -10.21
N ASN A 210 -1.08 -1.42 -9.45
CA ASN A 210 0.08 -2.12 -8.87
C ASN A 210 0.77 -3.05 -9.88
N GLY A 211 0.98 -2.57 -11.11
CA GLY A 211 1.79 -3.27 -12.10
C GLY A 211 3.25 -3.36 -11.67
N ALA A 212 4.03 -4.23 -12.32
CA ALA A 212 5.42 -4.42 -11.96
C ALA A 212 6.34 -3.41 -12.67
N ILE A 213 7.37 -2.97 -11.97
CA ILE A 213 8.39 -2.03 -12.44
C ILE A 213 9.70 -2.80 -12.59
N HIS A 214 10.37 -2.64 -13.73
CA HIS A 214 11.71 -3.15 -13.91
C HIS A 214 12.69 -2.21 -13.21
N VAL A 215 13.41 -2.74 -12.23
CA VAL A 215 14.44 -2.00 -11.49
C VAL A 215 15.76 -2.68 -11.77
N ASP A 216 16.48 -2.18 -12.78
CA ASP A 216 17.81 -2.66 -13.17
C ASP A 216 18.90 -2.12 -12.23
N MET A 217 18.77 -2.42 -10.93
CA MET A 217 19.80 -2.11 -9.93
C MET A 217 19.63 -2.97 -8.67
N ALA A 218 20.76 -3.26 -8.02
CA ALA A 218 20.75 -3.99 -6.76
C ALA A 218 20.20 -3.14 -5.60
N ASP A 219 19.63 -3.79 -4.59
CA ASP A 219 19.07 -3.14 -3.39
C ASP A 219 20.06 -2.20 -2.69
N ARG A 220 21.35 -2.52 -2.69
CA ARG A 220 22.39 -1.63 -2.12
C ARG A 220 22.46 -0.29 -2.85
N GLN A 221 22.40 -0.29 -4.18
CA GLN A 221 22.44 0.92 -4.99
C GLN A 221 21.14 1.71 -4.86
N LEU A 222 19.99 1.01 -4.89
CA LEU A 222 18.69 1.62 -4.69
C LEU A 222 18.59 2.30 -3.31
N ARG A 223 19.10 1.66 -2.26
CA ARG A 223 19.20 2.27 -0.91
C ARG A 223 20.00 3.55 -0.90
N SER A 224 21.18 3.56 -1.53
CA SER A 224 21.99 4.77 -1.63
C SER A 224 21.27 5.90 -2.35
N LEU A 225 20.46 5.57 -3.37
CA LEU A 225 19.65 6.55 -4.08
C LEU A 225 18.50 7.12 -3.22
N CYS A 226 17.90 6.32 -2.34
CA CYS A 226 16.78 6.74 -1.48
C CYS A 226 17.15 7.86 -0.49
N VAL A 227 18.44 8.01 -0.15
CA VAL A 227 18.90 9.03 0.80
C VAL A 227 19.47 10.29 0.14
N VAL A 228 19.55 10.32 -1.19
CA VAL A 228 20.01 11.47 -1.95
C VAL A 228 18.84 12.42 -2.20
N SER A 229 19.01 13.70 -1.86
CA SER A 229 18.03 14.72 -2.19
C SER A 229 18.09 15.06 -3.67
N MET A 230 16.92 15.27 -4.28
CA MET A 230 16.71 15.38 -5.71
C MET A 230 15.77 16.53 -6.03
N ALA A 231 16.27 17.53 -6.74
CA ALA A 231 15.45 18.61 -7.24
C ALA A 231 14.53 18.11 -8.37
N ALA A 232 13.33 18.69 -8.49
CA ALA A 232 12.37 18.31 -9.53
C ALA A 232 12.92 18.39 -10.96
N LYS A 233 13.87 19.30 -11.23
CA LYS A 233 14.54 19.43 -12.54
C LYS A 233 15.46 18.25 -12.91
N GLU A 234 15.87 17.47 -11.92
CA GLU A 234 16.77 16.32 -12.10
C GLU A 234 16.01 15.05 -12.48
N VAL A 235 14.67 15.06 -12.37
CA VAL A 235 13.79 13.94 -12.70
C VAL A 235 12.86 14.35 -13.82
N ARG A 236 12.86 13.57 -14.91
CA ARG A 236 11.93 13.76 -16.03
C ARG A 236 10.84 12.71 -15.94
N ILE A 237 9.60 13.18 -16.00
CA ILE A 237 8.40 12.34 -16.09
C ILE A 237 7.77 12.57 -17.46
N ALA A 238 7.48 11.50 -18.19
CA ALA A 238 6.86 11.59 -19.51
C ALA A 238 5.95 10.39 -19.78
N PRO A 239 4.83 10.57 -20.49
CA PRO A 239 3.97 9.45 -20.90
C PRO A 239 4.74 8.48 -21.79
N VAL A 240 4.44 7.20 -21.64
CA VAL A 240 5.02 6.14 -22.47
C VAL A 240 4.07 5.82 -23.62
N ASP A 241 4.65 5.63 -24.80
CA ASP A 241 3.93 5.13 -25.96
C ASP A 241 3.55 3.66 -25.76
N ALA A 242 2.37 3.27 -26.24
CA ALA A 242 1.73 1.99 -25.93
C ALA A 242 2.54 0.73 -26.37
N ASP A 243 3.61 0.91 -27.13
CA ASP A 243 4.41 -0.16 -27.73
C ASP A 243 5.59 -0.64 -26.88
N ILE A 244 5.85 -0.03 -25.70
CA ILE A 244 6.92 -0.51 -24.82
C ILE A 244 6.43 -1.76 -24.06
N ASP A 245 6.88 -2.94 -24.51
CA ASP A 245 6.67 -4.21 -23.81
C ASP A 245 7.52 -4.27 -22.54
N ILE A 246 6.98 -3.71 -21.46
CA ILE A 246 7.55 -3.72 -20.12
C ILE A 246 7.41 -5.07 -19.40
N THR A 247 7.25 -6.21 -20.10
CA THR A 247 6.91 -7.49 -19.45
C THR A 247 7.94 -8.62 -19.61
N CYS A 248 9.14 -8.33 -20.12
CA CYS A 248 10.07 -9.38 -20.57
C CYS A 248 11.43 -9.49 -19.84
N ALA A 249 11.72 -8.71 -18.80
CA ALA A 249 12.89 -8.89 -17.94
C ALA A 249 12.60 -9.77 -16.68
N PRO A 250 13.56 -10.53 -16.14
CA PRO A 250 13.36 -11.31 -14.91
C PRO A 250 13.22 -10.45 -13.64
N ASP A 251 13.69 -9.19 -13.65
CA ASP A 251 13.80 -8.34 -12.46
C ASP A 251 12.65 -7.34 -12.32
N PHE A 252 11.43 -7.85 -12.14
CA PHE A 252 10.23 -7.04 -11.93
C PHE A 252 9.80 -7.03 -10.47
N THR A 253 9.64 -5.83 -9.91
CA THR A 253 9.10 -5.63 -8.55
C THR A 253 7.70 -5.01 -8.64
N PRO A 254 6.68 -5.53 -7.94
CA PRO A 254 5.37 -4.86 -7.85
C PRO A 254 5.54 -3.42 -7.36
N ARG A 255 4.81 -2.47 -7.96
CA ARG A 255 4.91 -1.04 -7.63
C ARG A 255 4.76 -0.78 -6.13
N ASP A 256 3.80 -1.42 -5.47
CA ASP A 256 3.55 -1.23 -4.04
C ASP A 256 4.73 -1.75 -3.19
N ALA A 257 5.33 -2.87 -3.58
CA ALA A 257 6.51 -3.42 -2.91
C ALA A 257 7.73 -2.51 -3.09
N LEU A 258 7.90 -1.89 -4.28
CA LEU A 258 8.94 -0.92 -4.53
C LEU A 258 8.72 0.37 -3.72
N LEU A 259 7.50 0.92 -3.75
CA LEU A 259 7.11 2.10 -2.98
C LEU A 259 7.35 1.90 -1.48
N TRP A 260 6.97 0.75 -0.95
CA TRP A 260 7.22 0.37 0.44
C TRP A 260 8.72 0.39 0.78
N LYS A 261 9.55 -0.31 -0.01
CA LYS A 261 11.01 -0.37 0.19
C LYS A 261 11.64 1.03 0.12
N VAL A 262 11.32 1.78 -0.94
CA VAL A 262 11.84 3.15 -1.15
C VAL A 262 11.43 4.07 0.00
N ALA A 263 10.18 3.98 0.47
CA ALA A 263 9.70 4.81 1.56
C ALA A 263 10.43 4.50 2.87
N LEU A 264 10.60 3.23 3.23
CA LEU A 264 11.33 2.84 4.44
C LEU A 264 12.80 3.32 4.40
N TRP A 265 13.49 3.08 3.29
CA TRP A 265 14.90 3.49 3.13
C TRP A 265 15.10 5.00 3.08
N THR A 266 14.12 5.76 2.55
CA THR A 266 14.16 7.23 2.54
C THR A 266 13.87 7.78 3.93
N ALA A 267 12.83 7.27 4.58
CA ALA A 267 12.32 7.79 5.83
C ALA A 267 13.23 7.45 7.02
N ARG A 268 13.77 6.22 7.06
CA ARG A 268 14.64 5.73 8.16
C ARG A 268 14.02 5.98 9.54
N GLY A 269 12.75 5.59 9.70
CA GLY A 269 11.99 5.80 10.93
C GLY A 269 11.53 7.23 11.18
N ARG A 270 11.45 8.06 10.14
CA ARG A 270 10.78 9.37 10.16
C ARG A 270 9.39 9.25 9.51
N VAL A 271 8.57 10.29 9.65
CA VAL A 271 7.27 10.42 8.99
C VAL A 271 7.23 11.62 8.05
N PRO A 272 6.39 11.60 7.00
CA PRO A 272 6.25 12.74 6.09
C PRO A 272 5.91 14.04 6.83
N ARG A 273 6.51 15.14 6.43
CA ARG A 273 6.27 16.48 6.98
C ARG A 273 4.76 16.79 6.92
N GLY A 274 4.24 17.35 8.01
CA GLY A 274 2.80 17.62 8.16
C GLY A 274 2.01 16.45 8.77
N THR A 275 2.64 15.31 9.02
CA THR A 275 2.04 14.23 9.83
C THR A 275 1.96 14.67 11.30
N PRO A 276 0.77 14.72 11.92
CA PRO A 276 0.65 15.00 13.34
C PRO A 276 1.14 13.79 14.15
N LEU A 277 1.95 14.03 15.19
CA LEU A 277 2.54 12.96 16.01
C LEU A 277 1.70 12.63 17.25
N ASP A 278 0.97 13.62 17.76
CA ASP A 278 0.16 13.59 18.97
C ASP A 278 -1.35 13.46 18.71
N GLN A 279 -1.78 13.61 17.46
CA GLN A 279 -3.18 13.45 17.06
C GLN A 279 -3.44 12.03 16.52
N PRO A 280 -4.67 11.52 16.63
CA PRO A 280 -5.03 10.23 16.08
C PRO A 280 -4.74 10.11 14.58
N VAL A 281 -4.23 8.95 14.18
CA VAL A 281 -4.02 8.56 12.79
C VAL A 281 -4.87 7.33 12.48
N TYR A 282 -5.27 7.15 11.22
CA TYR A 282 -6.03 5.98 10.79
C TYR A 282 -5.15 5.01 9.99
N LEU A 283 -5.53 3.73 10.04
CA LEU A 283 -5.12 2.68 9.13
C LEU A 283 -6.39 2.08 8.54
N GLN A 284 -6.52 2.00 7.21
CA GLN A 284 -7.75 1.51 6.56
C GLN A 284 -7.93 0.01 6.75
N HIS A 285 -6.86 -0.75 6.50
CA HIS A 285 -6.78 -2.19 6.68
C HIS A 285 -5.31 -2.61 6.82
N TRP A 286 -5.08 -3.90 7.08
CA TRP A 286 -3.72 -4.43 7.18
C TRP A 286 -2.99 -4.31 5.83
N PRO A 287 -1.73 -3.87 5.79
CA PRO A 287 -0.92 -4.01 4.59
C PRO A 287 -0.69 -5.51 4.28
N ASP A 288 -0.48 -5.87 3.01
CA ASP A 288 -0.16 -7.26 2.63
C ASP A 288 1.29 -7.60 3.04
N LEU A 289 1.50 -7.84 4.34
CA LEU A 289 2.80 -8.14 4.94
C LEU A 289 3.49 -9.38 4.32
N ASN A 290 2.76 -10.21 3.57
CA ASN A 290 3.33 -11.34 2.86
C ASN A 290 3.99 -10.96 1.52
N ALA A 291 3.60 -9.82 0.96
CA ALA A 291 4.09 -9.30 -0.32
C ALA A 291 5.08 -8.13 -0.16
N LEU A 292 5.28 -7.65 1.08
CA LEU A 292 6.12 -6.50 1.40
C LEU A 292 7.41 -6.94 2.10
N ALA A 293 8.42 -6.08 2.07
CA ALA A 293 9.64 -6.31 2.83
C ALA A 293 9.31 -6.36 4.34
N PRO A 294 9.83 -7.36 5.08
CA PRO A 294 9.52 -7.54 6.48
C PRO A 294 9.96 -6.32 7.29
N LEU A 295 9.11 -5.88 8.21
CA LEU A 295 9.35 -4.70 9.05
C LEU A 295 9.22 -5.11 10.52
N PRO A 296 10.17 -4.71 11.41
CA PRO A 296 10.11 -5.09 12.81
C PRO A 296 8.80 -4.67 13.49
N HIS A 297 8.20 -5.61 14.23
CA HIS A 297 6.97 -5.42 15.00
C HIS A 297 5.74 -4.97 14.17
N ALA A 298 5.77 -5.10 12.84
CA ALA A 298 4.71 -4.61 11.97
C ALA A 298 3.34 -5.19 12.34
N LEU A 299 3.28 -6.49 12.64
CA LEU A 299 2.05 -7.17 13.04
C LEU A 299 1.46 -6.58 14.33
N ARG A 300 2.31 -6.38 15.34
CA ARG A 300 1.92 -5.87 16.67
C ARG A 300 1.42 -4.44 16.58
N ILE A 301 2.10 -3.59 15.80
CA ILE A 301 1.72 -2.20 15.62
C ILE A 301 0.41 -2.11 14.83
N ALA A 302 0.27 -2.84 13.71
CA ALA A 302 -0.94 -2.85 12.89
C ALA A 302 -2.17 -3.34 13.69
N ALA A 303 -2.02 -4.40 14.48
CA ALA A 303 -3.08 -4.94 15.31
C ALA A 303 -3.58 -3.92 16.37
N LEU A 304 -2.68 -3.20 17.04
CA LEU A 304 -3.10 -2.18 18.00
C LEU A 304 -3.73 -0.97 17.31
N TRP A 305 -3.15 -0.54 16.19
CA TRP A 305 -3.56 0.66 15.47
C TRP A 305 -4.95 0.54 14.84
N LEU A 306 -5.29 -0.61 14.24
CA LEU A 306 -6.62 -0.78 13.64
C LEU A 306 -7.76 -0.81 14.65
N ASN A 307 -7.49 -1.25 15.87
CA ASN A 307 -8.49 -1.37 16.92
C ASN A 307 -8.70 -0.07 17.72
N HIS A 308 -7.79 0.90 17.60
CA HIS A 308 -7.83 2.12 18.41
C HIS A 308 -7.36 3.37 17.64
N PRO A 309 -8.14 4.46 17.66
CA PRO A 309 -7.72 5.74 17.07
C PRO A 309 -6.66 6.41 17.98
N LEU A 310 -5.41 6.00 17.83
CA LEU A 310 -4.26 6.47 18.61
C LEU A 310 -3.35 7.37 17.77
N SER A 311 -2.61 8.23 18.45
CA SER A 311 -1.51 8.97 17.82
C SER A 311 -0.27 8.10 17.70
N LEU A 312 0.67 8.50 16.85
CA LEU A 312 1.91 7.75 16.64
C LEU A 312 2.75 7.64 17.92
N LEU A 313 2.78 8.72 18.71
CA LEU A 313 3.46 8.73 20.01
C LEU A 313 2.77 7.78 21.01
N ALA A 314 1.44 7.79 21.05
CA ALA A 314 0.67 6.90 21.94
C ALA A 314 0.79 5.42 21.55
N LEU A 315 0.88 5.11 20.25
CA LEU A 315 1.14 3.75 19.76
C LEU A 315 2.50 3.25 20.24
N ALA A 316 3.55 4.07 20.12
CA ALA A 316 4.90 3.71 20.56
C ALA A 316 4.95 3.49 22.08
N GLU A 317 4.33 4.39 22.85
CA GLU A 317 4.25 4.31 24.31
C GLU A 317 3.52 3.04 24.77
N ARG A 318 2.33 2.76 24.23
CA ARG A 318 1.53 1.58 24.61
C ARG A 318 2.20 0.25 24.28
N LEU A 319 2.95 0.19 23.18
CA LEU A 319 3.66 -1.02 22.77
C LEU A 319 5.03 -1.18 23.44
N GLY A 320 5.52 -0.13 24.12
CA GLY A 320 6.88 -0.09 24.68
C GLY A 320 7.95 -0.19 23.60
N LEU A 321 7.71 0.39 22.42
CA LEU A 321 8.61 0.31 21.27
C LEU A 321 9.27 1.67 20.99
N PRO A 322 10.51 1.69 20.48
CA PRO A 322 11.10 2.90 19.91
C PRO A 322 10.16 3.50 18.85
N GLN A 323 9.94 4.82 18.91
CA GLN A 323 8.99 5.53 18.05
C GLN A 323 9.26 5.30 16.57
N ARG A 324 10.54 5.16 16.19
CA ARG A 324 10.97 4.86 14.83
C ARG A 324 10.32 3.62 14.19
N ASN A 325 9.97 2.60 14.98
CA ASN A 325 9.27 1.41 14.48
C ASN A 325 7.83 1.74 14.06
N VAL A 326 7.13 2.51 14.89
CA VAL A 326 5.77 2.99 14.60
C VAL A 326 5.78 3.95 13.42
N PHE A 327 6.74 4.88 13.40
CA PHE A 327 6.91 5.84 12.31
C PHE A 327 7.21 5.15 10.99
N ALA A 328 8.06 4.12 10.98
CA ALA A 328 8.35 3.32 9.80
C ALA A 328 7.10 2.63 9.24
N LEU A 329 6.30 1.98 10.09
CA LEU A 329 5.06 1.35 9.66
C LEU A 329 4.05 2.40 9.13
N TYR A 330 3.89 3.52 9.84
CA TYR A 330 3.03 4.60 9.37
C TYR A 330 3.44 5.09 7.99
N THR A 331 4.73 5.36 7.78
CA THR A 331 5.25 5.83 6.49
C THR A 331 5.05 4.80 5.37
N GLY A 332 5.31 3.52 5.65
CA GLY A 332 5.06 2.43 4.70
C GLY A 332 3.58 2.27 4.35
N CYS A 333 2.66 2.42 5.32
CA CYS A 333 1.24 2.39 5.04
C CYS A 333 0.77 3.66 4.31
N ALA A 334 1.32 4.84 4.65
CA ALA A 334 0.95 6.11 4.05
C ALA A 334 1.35 6.20 2.57
N VAL A 335 2.52 5.68 2.18
CA VAL A 335 2.95 5.65 0.76
C VAL A 335 2.02 4.79 -0.10
N LEU A 336 1.38 3.78 0.49
CA LEU A 336 0.39 2.91 -0.16
C LEU A 336 -1.05 3.45 -0.08
N GLY A 337 -1.25 4.63 0.51
CA GLY A 337 -2.58 5.22 0.72
C GLY A 337 -3.40 4.55 1.82
N LEU A 338 -2.82 3.65 2.61
CA LEU A 338 -3.51 2.89 3.66
C LEU A 338 -3.61 3.66 4.98
N ALA A 339 -2.78 4.68 5.18
CA ALA A 339 -2.75 5.45 6.42
C ALA A 339 -2.68 6.96 6.18
N GLY A 340 -3.14 7.71 7.18
CA GLY A 340 -3.08 9.16 7.18
C GLY A 340 -3.55 9.79 8.49
N PRO A 341 -3.53 11.13 8.59
CA PRO A 341 -4.11 11.84 9.73
C PRO A 341 -5.61 11.59 9.79
N ALA A 342 -6.13 11.22 10.96
CA ALA A 342 -7.57 11.02 11.15
C ALA A 342 -8.27 12.37 11.23
N ARG A 343 -8.68 12.92 10.09
CA ARG A 343 -9.64 14.03 10.05
C ARG A 343 -11.03 13.43 10.26
N ARG A 344 -11.75 13.85 11.30
CA ARG A 344 -13.11 13.31 11.54
C ARG A 344 -14.02 13.80 10.41
N ALA A 345 -14.85 12.92 9.86
CA ALA A 345 -15.90 13.31 8.92
C ALA A 345 -16.89 14.36 9.49
N ALA A 346 -16.94 14.51 10.83
CA ALA A 346 -17.68 15.58 11.49
C ALA A 346 -17.08 16.98 11.24
N ASP A 347 -15.78 17.09 10.98
CA ASP A 347 -15.08 18.37 10.76
C ASP A 347 -15.34 18.94 9.35
N THR A 348 -15.91 18.15 8.44
CA THR A 348 -16.27 18.56 7.07
C THR A 348 -17.73 19.00 6.93
N LEU A 349 -18.59 18.66 7.91
CA LEU A 349 -20.01 19.00 7.93
C LEU A 349 -20.34 20.17 8.86
N VAL A 350 -19.44 20.49 9.81
CA VAL A 350 -19.58 21.65 10.69
C VAL A 350 -18.26 22.41 10.67
N GLU A 351 -18.26 23.54 9.97
CA GLU A 351 -17.24 24.56 10.15
C GLU A 351 -17.34 25.02 11.62
N ALA A 352 -16.32 24.73 12.44
CA ALA A 352 -16.26 25.31 13.77
C ALA A 352 -16.23 26.84 13.58
N PRO A 353 -17.18 27.60 14.16
CA PRO A 353 -17.18 29.04 13.98
C PRO A 353 -15.84 29.58 14.46
N ALA A 354 -15.24 30.46 13.67
CA ALA A 354 -14.00 31.13 14.03
C ALA A 354 -14.15 31.64 15.47
N VAL A 355 -13.30 31.14 16.37
CA VAL A 355 -13.24 31.62 17.74
C VAL A 355 -12.69 33.04 17.67
N THR A 356 -13.57 34.02 17.48
CA THR A 356 -13.26 35.41 17.76
C THR A 356 -12.92 35.50 19.24
N PRO A 357 -11.75 36.02 19.63
CA PRO A 357 -11.42 36.21 21.04
C PRO A 357 -12.24 37.38 21.60
N SER A 358 -13.54 37.19 21.81
CA SER A 358 -14.42 38.23 22.32
C SER A 358 -15.63 37.60 22.99
N GLY A 359 -15.58 37.52 24.32
CA GLY A 359 -16.72 37.15 25.17
C GLY A 359 -16.36 37.10 26.65
N MET A 360 -15.26 36.43 27.00
CA MET A 360 -14.89 36.28 28.42
C MET A 360 -14.20 37.50 29.05
N ARG A 361 -13.46 38.33 28.27
CA ARG A 361 -12.84 39.55 28.82
C ARG A 361 -13.86 40.66 29.14
N ALA A 362 -14.95 40.76 28.37
CA ALA A 362 -15.98 41.77 28.60
C ALA A 362 -16.83 41.49 29.86
N LEU A 363 -17.09 40.21 30.16
CA LEU A 363 -17.84 39.82 31.37
C LEU A 363 -17.03 39.98 32.66
N ILE A 364 -15.72 39.67 32.63
CA ILE A 364 -14.84 39.88 33.79
C ILE A 364 -14.64 41.39 34.05
N SER A 365 -14.56 42.23 33.00
CA SER A 365 -14.50 43.69 33.18
C SER A 365 -15.77 44.30 33.79
N ARG A 366 -16.94 43.69 33.54
CA ARG A 366 -18.23 44.15 34.08
C ARG A 366 -18.52 43.65 35.50
N LEU A 367 -17.89 42.54 35.92
CA LEU A 367 -17.97 42.04 37.30
C LEU A 367 -16.95 42.70 38.23
N GLY A 368 -15.77 43.09 37.73
CA GLY A 368 -14.78 43.85 38.51
C GLY A 368 -15.23 45.28 38.87
N GLY A 369 -16.08 45.90 38.05
CA GLY A 369 -16.63 47.25 38.31
C GLY A 369 -17.78 47.29 39.32
N ARG A 370 -18.29 46.14 39.78
CA ARG A 370 -19.43 46.05 40.72
C ARG A 370 -19.11 45.45 42.09
N LEU A 371 -17.86 45.03 42.31
CA LEU A 371 -17.36 44.62 43.62
C LEU A 371 -16.24 45.58 44.00
N GLY A 372 -16.64 46.69 44.62
CA GLY A 372 -15.75 47.76 45.06
C GLY A 372 -14.63 47.25 45.97
N LEU A 373 -13.46 47.01 45.39
CA LEU A 373 -12.20 46.81 46.09
C LEU A 373 -11.26 47.95 45.70
N GLY A 374 -11.33 49.01 46.51
CA GLY A 374 -10.17 49.80 46.93
C GLY A 374 -9.54 50.72 45.89
N ALA A 375 -10.11 51.91 45.74
CA ALA A 375 -9.30 53.10 45.49
C ALA A 375 -8.43 53.36 46.73
N GLY A 376 -7.18 52.89 46.70
CA GLY A 376 -6.12 53.33 47.59
C GLY A 376 -5.34 54.44 46.90
N SER A 377 -5.77 55.68 47.08
CA SER A 377 -5.05 56.89 46.66
C SER A 377 -3.77 57.05 47.50
N LEU A 378 -2.61 57.00 46.85
CA LEU A 378 -1.38 57.64 47.34
C LEU A 378 -1.32 59.07 46.79
N PRO A 379 -0.84 60.06 47.57
CA PRO A 379 -0.68 61.43 47.10
C PRO A 379 0.66 61.58 46.38
N GLU A 380 0.68 62.32 45.28
CA GLU A 380 1.94 62.84 44.73
C GLU A 380 1.78 64.34 44.49
N SER A 381 2.50 65.06 45.35
CA SER A 381 2.74 66.49 45.31
C SER A 381 3.80 66.84 44.27
N ALA A 382 3.64 68.03 43.67
CA ALA A 382 4.61 68.79 42.85
C ALA A 382 4.98 68.14 41.49
N MET A 383 5.02 68.85 40.37
CA MET A 383 5.30 70.26 40.11
C MET A 383 4.63 70.67 38.80
#